data_AF-A0A4S9Z984-F1
#
_entry.id   AF-A0A4S9Z984-F1
#
_cell.length_a   1.000
_cell.length_b   1.000
_cell.length_c   1.000
_cell.angle_alpha   90.00
_cell.angle_beta   90.00
_cell.angle_gamma   90.00
#
_symmetry.space_group_name_H-M   'P 1'
#
loop_
_entity.id
_entity.type
_entity.pdbx_description
1 polymer ?
#
loop_
_entity_poly.entity_id
_entity_poly.type
_entity_poly.pdbx_seq_one_letter_code
_entity_poly.pdbx_strand_id
1 'polypeptide(L)'
;QRANLGKIWRDNLTPYRQSASQDTTAVEDSNRWVQLTDCISESLLTRVLDADTETWTLTSSSSAKQDFDEIPGLSASDLTGNERELHLLSVDLRKTWRQGATGRERTEAAQDRSWALADLTTRFCNDDMNQIIGELQFCFAMVLTLNNYSCLEQWRRILDLILTCVSAVTTHPSFFVRALATVKLQLQHGQDVETGLFDLSDDGATFLKSLLLRFKKAIDRLPGDAHADVIDELDDLLAYTQEALGWQIQQGSFARTGMLSLEDGEEVEMDNTAFDEDDEAGEYAPTIVELSAEQMELLGIESIQQVMNGNKTPNLRDRIQKDQTDAGRDGYQYEVQSDEESEKGLPAFDEDEEEELDLEDMDARY
;
A
#
# COMPACT_ATOMS: atom_id res chain seq x y z
N GLN A 1 45.43 1.94 -52.77
CA GLN A 1 44.20 2.61 -52.32
C GLN A 1 43.90 2.12 -50.91
N ARG A 2 43.92 3.00 -49.90
CA ARG A 2 43.51 2.63 -48.53
C ARG A 2 41.99 2.55 -48.51
N ALA A 3 41.43 1.39 -48.17
CA ALA A 3 39.98 1.21 -48.06
C ALA A 3 39.43 2.15 -46.98
N ASN A 4 38.47 2.99 -47.35
CA ASN A 4 37.80 3.92 -46.44
C ASN A 4 36.74 3.15 -45.65
N LEU A 5 37.19 2.41 -44.62
CA LEU A 5 36.34 1.62 -43.74
C LEU A 5 35.21 2.46 -43.12
N GLY A 6 35.45 3.75 -42.86
CA GLY A 6 34.43 4.67 -42.34
C GLY A 6 33.23 4.91 -43.29
N LYS A 7 33.34 4.57 -44.57
CA LYS A 7 32.20 4.60 -45.51
C LYS A 7 31.33 3.35 -45.37
N ILE A 8 31.96 2.18 -45.18
CA ILE A 8 31.28 0.89 -44.96
C ILE A 8 30.50 0.91 -43.63
N TRP A 9 31.06 1.54 -42.60
CA TRP A 9 30.37 1.70 -41.31
C TRP A 9 29.18 2.66 -41.38
N ARG A 10 29.27 3.76 -42.14
CA ARG A 10 28.11 4.66 -42.35
C ARG A 10 26.99 4.03 -43.18
N ASP A 11 27.34 3.14 -44.11
CA ASP A 11 26.36 2.48 -44.99
C ASP A 11 25.73 1.22 -44.36
N ASN A 12 26.32 0.65 -43.28
CA ASN A 12 25.82 -0.56 -42.60
C ASN A 12 25.39 -0.37 -41.14
N LEU A 13 25.60 0.81 -40.55
CA LEU A 13 24.92 1.18 -39.32
C LEU A 13 23.48 1.54 -39.69
N THR A 14 22.50 0.84 -39.13
CA THR A 14 21.13 1.33 -39.14
C THR A 14 21.17 2.73 -38.53
N PRO A 15 20.83 3.79 -39.28
CA PRO A 15 20.77 5.11 -38.69
C PRO A 15 19.77 5.02 -37.53
N TYR A 16 20.23 5.38 -36.33
CA TYR A 16 19.32 5.66 -35.25
C TYR A 16 18.31 6.67 -35.81
N ARG A 17 17.02 6.37 -35.70
CA ARG A 17 15.91 7.12 -36.32
C ARG A 17 15.71 8.46 -35.59
N GLN A 18 16.80 9.19 -35.37
CA GLN A 18 16.86 10.55 -34.86
C GLN A 18 16.26 11.45 -35.94
N SER A 19 15.00 11.86 -35.76
CA SER A 19 14.40 13.18 -36.09
C SER A 19 14.72 13.88 -37.43
N ALA A 20 15.41 13.25 -38.38
CA ALA A 20 15.94 13.86 -39.60
C ALA A 20 15.10 13.52 -40.84
N SER A 21 14.12 12.63 -40.72
CA SER A 21 13.10 12.41 -41.74
C SER A 21 11.83 13.16 -41.32
N GLN A 22 11.35 14.05 -42.20
CA GLN A 22 10.00 14.65 -42.16
C GLN A 22 8.89 13.58 -42.36
N ASP A 23 9.03 12.41 -41.76
CA ASP A 23 7.96 11.43 -41.62
C ASP A 23 7.24 11.73 -40.32
N THR A 24 5.96 12.07 -40.41
CA THR A 24 5.10 12.41 -39.26
C THR A 24 5.13 11.31 -38.18
N THR A 25 5.19 10.04 -38.59
CA THR A 25 5.29 8.88 -37.70
C THR A 25 6.60 8.84 -36.91
N ALA A 26 7.74 9.20 -37.52
CA ALA A 26 9.04 9.22 -36.84
C ALA A 26 9.15 10.35 -35.80
N VAL A 27 8.46 11.47 -36.04
CA VAL A 27 8.36 12.60 -35.09
C VAL A 27 7.46 12.25 -33.91
N GLU A 28 6.33 11.58 -34.16
CA GLU A 28 5.43 11.09 -33.11
C GLU A 28 6.12 10.04 -32.21
N ASP A 29 6.83 9.06 -32.77
CA ASP A 29 7.56 8.04 -32.01
C ASP A 29 8.72 8.62 -31.18
N SER A 30 9.43 9.61 -31.73
CA SER A 30 10.51 10.30 -31.00
C SER A 30 9.97 11.09 -29.80
N ASN A 31 8.80 11.72 -29.95
CA ASN A 31 8.16 12.45 -28.86
C ASN A 31 7.61 11.51 -27.78
N ARG A 32 7.15 10.31 -28.15
CA ARG A 32 6.67 9.28 -27.19
C ARG A 32 7.77 8.80 -26.26
N TRP A 33 8.93 8.43 -26.81
CA TRP A 33 10.06 7.99 -25.98
C TRP A 33 10.53 9.08 -25.01
N VAL A 34 10.57 10.33 -25.48
CA VAL A 34 10.90 11.49 -24.62
C VAL A 34 9.90 11.60 -23.47
N GLN A 35 8.59 11.51 -23.72
CA GLN A 35 7.58 11.60 -22.66
C GLN A 35 7.65 10.44 -21.66
N LEU A 36 7.98 9.23 -22.11
CA LEU A 36 8.15 8.06 -21.22
C LEU A 36 9.38 8.12 -20.32
N THR A 37 10.37 8.96 -20.66
CA THR A 37 11.70 8.96 -20.02
C THR A 37 12.17 10.35 -19.58
N ASP A 38 11.31 11.37 -19.62
CA ASP A 38 11.67 12.77 -19.39
C ASP A 38 12.16 13.07 -17.96
N CYS A 39 11.80 12.24 -16.98
CA CYS A 39 12.23 12.35 -15.59
C CYS A 39 13.42 11.44 -15.26
N ILE A 40 13.87 10.61 -16.20
CA ILE A 40 15.07 9.78 -16.01
C ILE A 40 16.31 10.66 -16.13
N SER A 41 16.99 10.89 -15.00
CA SER A 41 18.19 11.73 -14.92
C SER A 41 19.47 10.91 -14.80
N GLU A 42 20.60 11.53 -15.13
CA GLU A 42 21.93 10.95 -14.94
C GLU A 42 22.20 10.59 -13.47
N SER A 43 21.75 11.43 -12.52
CA SER A 43 21.87 11.16 -11.09
C SER A 43 21.05 9.95 -10.66
N LEU A 44 19.88 9.74 -11.26
CA LEU A 44 19.07 8.55 -11.01
C LEU A 44 19.78 7.30 -11.51
N LEU A 45 20.27 7.31 -12.75
CA LEU A 45 20.95 6.15 -13.34
C LEU A 45 22.24 5.80 -12.58
N THR A 46 23.02 6.82 -12.20
CA THR A 46 24.23 6.66 -11.39
C THR A 46 23.92 6.05 -10.03
N ARG A 47 22.85 6.51 -9.37
CA ARG A 47 22.38 5.94 -8.10
C ARG A 47 21.93 4.50 -8.28
N VAL A 48 20.97 4.24 -9.17
CA VAL A 48 20.32 2.93 -9.29
C VAL A 48 21.28 1.83 -9.73
N LEU A 49 22.25 2.14 -10.59
CA LEU A 49 23.14 1.14 -11.19
C LEU A 49 24.53 1.05 -10.53
N ASP A 50 24.75 1.82 -9.45
CA ASP A 50 26.01 1.92 -8.72
C ASP A 50 27.23 1.91 -9.67
N ALA A 51 27.22 2.88 -10.58
CA ALA A 51 28.18 2.95 -11.66
C ALA A 51 28.95 4.27 -11.61
N ASP A 52 30.26 4.17 -11.67
CA ASP A 52 31.09 5.29 -12.11
C ASP A 52 30.58 5.74 -13.49
N THR A 53 30.46 7.04 -13.69
CA THR A 53 29.76 7.73 -14.80
C THR A 53 30.20 7.35 -16.23
N GLU A 54 31.13 6.40 -16.39
CA GLU A 54 31.65 5.95 -17.68
C GLU A 54 30.77 4.89 -18.35
N THR A 55 30.09 4.01 -17.59
CA THR A 55 29.20 2.98 -18.18
C THR A 55 28.07 2.54 -17.24
N TRP A 56 26.82 2.66 -17.69
CA TRP A 56 25.65 2.05 -17.06
C TRP A 56 25.35 0.69 -17.68
N THR A 57 25.24 -0.36 -16.85
CA THR A 57 24.91 -1.71 -17.30
C THR A 57 23.82 -2.30 -16.43
N LEU A 58 22.84 -2.94 -17.07
CA LEU A 58 21.72 -3.63 -16.44
C LEU A 58 21.39 -4.88 -17.25
N THR A 59 21.01 -5.96 -16.58
CA THR A 59 20.52 -7.19 -17.22
C THR A 59 19.13 -7.54 -16.69
N SER A 60 18.50 -8.54 -17.29
CA SER A 60 17.23 -9.11 -16.80
C SER A 60 17.36 -9.73 -15.40
N SER A 61 18.57 -10.10 -14.98
CA SER A 61 18.86 -10.79 -13.71
C SER A 61 19.27 -9.84 -12.58
N SER A 62 19.50 -8.56 -12.88
CA SER A 62 19.83 -7.53 -11.88
C SER A 62 18.65 -7.35 -10.93
N SER A 63 18.89 -7.30 -9.63
CA SER A 63 17.85 -7.29 -8.61
C SER A 63 18.17 -6.34 -7.46
N ALA A 64 17.15 -5.75 -6.86
CA ALA A 64 17.29 -4.95 -5.66
C ALA A 64 17.30 -5.84 -4.42
N LYS A 65 18.02 -5.44 -3.36
CA LYS A 65 18.18 -6.28 -2.16
C LYS A 65 16.89 -6.75 -1.51
N GLN A 66 15.87 -5.90 -1.51
CA GLN A 66 14.57 -6.17 -0.91
C GLN A 66 13.75 -7.22 -1.68
N ASP A 67 14.14 -7.55 -2.92
CA ASP A 67 13.43 -8.50 -3.80
C ASP A 67 14.11 -9.87 -3.85
N PHE A 68 15.17 -10.09 -3.06
CA PHE A 68 15.74 -11.42 -2.93
C PHE A 68 14.86 -12.32 -2.08
N ASP A 69 14.66 -13.54 -2.55
CA ASP A 69 14.16 -14.62 -1.72
C ASP A 69 15.16 -14.88 -0.58
N GLU A 70 14.69 -14.80 0.66
CA GLU A 70 15.47 -15.23 1.82
C GLU A 70 15.57 -16.77 1.82
N ILE A 71 16.58 -17.30 1.13
CA ILE A 71 16.87 -18.73 1.08
C ILE A 71 17.94 -19.05 2.12
N PRO A 72 17.63 -19.83 3.18
CA PRO A 72 18.61 -20.18 4.20
C PRO A 72 19.85 -20.86 3.59
N GLY A 73 21.02 -20.28 3.84
CA GLY A 73 22.31 -20.81 3.38
C GLY A 73 22.82 -20.29 2.03
N LEU A 74 22.07 -19.41 1.35
CA LEU A 74 22.55 -18.67 0.17
C LEU A 74 22.70 -17.20 0.51
N SER A 75 23.79 -16.58 0.04
CA SER A 75 23.94 -15.13 0.11
C SER A 75 23.34 -14.47 -1.13
N ALA A 76 23.00 -13.17 -1.04
CA ALA A 76 22.51 -12.40 -2.19
C ALA A 76 23.49 -12.41 -3.39
N SER A 77 24.80 -12.51 -3.11
CA SER A 77 25.83 -12.65 -4.15
C SER A 77 25.79 -14.01 -4.84
N ASP A 78 25.33 -15.06 -4.17
CA ASP A 78 25.16 -16.39 -4.77
C ASP A 78 23.93 -16.43 -5.68
N LEU A 79 22.90 -15.61 -5.39
CA LEU A 79 21.65 -15.54 -6.13
C LEU A 79 21.75 -14.67 -7.40
N THR A 80 22.50 -13.57 -7.33
CA THR A 80 22.73 -12.65 -8.47
C THR A 80 23.92 -13.03 -9.35
N GLY A 81 24.83 -13.87 -8.84
CA GLY A 81 26.15 -14.04 -9.42
C GLY A 81 26.99 -12.76 -9.28
N ASN A 82 27.86 -12.49 -10.26
CA ASN A 82 28.67 -11.26 -10.29
C ASN A 82 27.89 -10.03 -10.82
N GLU A 83 26.56 -10.10 -10.86
CA GLU A 83 25.74 -8.97 -11.29
C GLU A 83 25.62 -7.92 -10.19
N ARG A 84 25.45 -6.66 -10.59
CA ARG A 84 25.35 -5.54 -9.65
C ARG A 84 23.94 -5.46 -9.07
N GLU A 85 23.86 -5.14 -7.79
CA GLU A 85 22.61 -4.86 -7.09
C GLU A 85 21.98 -3.57 -7.61
N LEU A 86 20.64 -3.54 -7.68
CA LEU A 86 19.90 -2.32 -8.01
C LEU A 86 19.62 -1.50 -6.76
N HIS A 87 20.12 -0.27 -6.74
CA HIS A 87 19.93 0.69 -5.65
C HIS A 87 18.72 1.60 -5.89
N LEU A 88 17.55 0.95 -6.00
CA LEU A 88 16.24 1.59 -6.11
C LEU A 88 15.89 2.36 -4.81
N LEU A 89 14.93 3.29 -4.89
CA LEU A 89 14.41 4.00 -3.73
C LEU A 89 13.85 3.01 -2.70
N SER A 90 14.22 3.21 -1.44
CA SER A 90 13.79 2.36 -0.32
C SER A 90 12.34 2.67 0.08
N VAL A 91 11.38 2.20 -0.72
CA VAL A 91 9.94 2.33 -0.46
C VAL A 91 9.49 1.21 0.49
N ASP A 92 9.53 1.47 1.80
CA ASP A 92 9.05 0.54 2.82
C ASP A 92 7.63 0.91 3.27
N LEU A 93 6.63 0.26 2.67
CA LEU A 93 5.21 0.49 2.98
C LEU A 93 4.80 -0.05 4.35
N ARG A 94 5.65 -0.85 5.01
CA ARG A 94 5.42 -1.37 6.37
C ARG A 94 5.87 -0.39 7.44
N LYS A 95 6.58 0.67 7.07
CA LYS A 95 7.13 1.67 7.99
C LYS A 95 7.01 3.07 7.42
N THR A 96 5.78 3.58 7.44
CA THR A 96 5.39 4.86 6.84
C THR A 96 5.30 6.00 7.85
N TRP A 97 5.89 5.84 9.04
CA TRP A 97 5.81 6.80 10.15
C TRP A 97 7.18 7.17 10.71
N ARG A 98 7.23 8.35 11.35
CA ARG A 98 8.43 8.87 12.00
C ARG A 98 8.89 8.01 13.18
N GLN A 99 10.18 8.07 13.48
CA GLN A 99 10.71 7.42 14.68
C GLN A 99 10.03 7.99 15.94
N GLY A 100 9.58 7.10 16.83
CA GLY A 100 8.85 7.48 18.04
C GLY A 100 7.34 7.73 17.85
N ALA A 101 6.78 7.47 16.67
CA ALA A 101 5.34 7.57 16.45
C ALA A 101 4.55 6.64 17.40
N THR A 102 3.47 7.21 17.96
CA THR A 102 2.50 6.53 18.81
C THR A 102 1.66 5.53 18.00
N GLY A 103 0.96 4.59 18.66
CA GLY A 103 0.14 3.59 17.97
C GLY A 103 -0.86 4.20 16.98
N ARG A 104 -1.59 5.23 17.43
CA ARG A 104 -2.53 5.98 16.59
C ARG A 104 -1.86 6.64 15.38
N GLU A 105 -0.75 7.33 15.58
CA GLU A 105 -0.02 7.98 14.48
C GLU A 105 0.51 6.97 13.45
N ARG A 106 0.82 5.73 13.87
CA ARG A 106 1.21 4.67 12.94
C ARG A 106 0.04 4.21 12.08
N THR A 107 -1.15 4.07 12.67
CA THR A 107 -2.37 3.72 11.93
C THR A 107 -2.73 4.83 10.93
N GLU A 108 -2.73 6.08 11.38
CA GLU A 108 -2.98 7.24 10.51
C GLU A 108 -1.96 7.31 9.37
N ALA A 109 -0.67 7.08 9.65
CA ALA A 109 0.38 7.07 8.63
C ALA A 109 0.38 5.82 7.72
N ALA A 110 -0.25 4.72 8.14
CA ALA A 110 -0.43 3.55 7.29
C ALA A 110 -1.54 3.78 6.25
N GLN A 111 -2.60 4.48 6.64
CA GLN A 111 -3.70 4.91 5.76
C GLN A 111 -3.29 6.05 4.83
N ASP A 112 -2.57 7.04 5.35
CA ASP A 112 -2.06 8.18 4.58
C ASP A 112 -0.53 8.24 4.65
N ARG A 113 0.12 7.82 3.56
CA ARG A 113 1.57 7.70 3.47
C ARG A 113 2.27 9.01 3.10
N SER A 114 1.57 10.15 3.14
CA SER A 114 2.10 11.47 2.79
C SER A 114 3.39 11.83 3.54
N TRP A 115 3.52 11.44 4.82
CA TRP A 115 4.76 11.62 5.57
C TRP A 115 5.92 10.82 4.95
N ALA A 116 5.68 9.55 4.59
CA ALA A 116 6.69 8.68 4.01
C ALA A 116 7.17 9.20 2.65
N LEU A 117 6.27 9.76 1.83
CA LEU A 117 6.62 10.41 0.57
C LEU A 117 7.54 11.62 0.78
N ALA A 118 7.20 12.51 1.73
CA ALA A 118 8.01 13.68 2.04
C ALA A 118 9.40 13.29 2.58
N ASP A 119 9.43 12.31 3.48
CA ASP A 119 10.64 11.79 4.09
C ASP A 119 11.56 11.10 3.07
N LEU A 120 11.00 10.28 2.17
CA LEU A 120 11.73 9.66 1.07
C LEU A 120 12.33 10.72 0.14
N THR A 121 11.55 11.75 -0.19
CA THR A 121 12.00 12.85 -1.06
C THR A 121 13.18 13.59 -0.42
N THR A 122 13.10 13.89 0.89
CA THR A 122 14.14 14.59 1.64
C THR A 122 15.44 13.76 1.70
N ARG A 123 15.33 12.45 1.96
CA ARG A 123 16.50 11.59 2.16
C ARG A 123 17.23 11.20 0.88
N PHE A 124 16.48 10.96 -0.20
CA PHE A 124 17.02 10.29 -1.39
C PHE A 124 16.89 11.10 -2.67
N CYS A 125 16.04 12.13 -2.70
CA CYS A 125 15.72 12.87 -3.93
C CYS A 125 16.19 14.32 -3.91
N ASN A 126 16.99 14.76 -2.92
CA ASN A 126 17.44 16.15 -2.79
C ASN A 126 16.27 17.16 -2.89
N ASP A 127 15.13 16.84 -2.27
CA ASP A 127 13.88 17.61 -2.32
C ASP A 127 13.22 17.72 -3.72
N ASP A 128 13.68 16.96 -4.72
CA ASP A 128 13.06 16.88 -6.04
C ASP A 128 12.16 15.65 -6.20
N MET A 129 10.86 15.83 -5.99
CA MET A 129 9.87 14.76 -6.13
C MET A 129 9.82 14.15 -7.53
N ASN A 130 10.29 14.84 -8.57
CA ASN A 130 10.31 14.28 -9.93
C ASN A 130 11.27 13.08 -10.04
N GLN A 131 12.24 12.93 -9.14
CA GLN A 131 13.09 11.74 -9.12
C GLN A 131 12.31 10.45 -8.81
N ILE A 132 11.19 10.55 -8.09
CA ILE A 132 10.29 9.42 -7.84
C ILE A 132 9.57 9.02 -9.14
N ILE A 133 9.10 10.01 -9.91
CA ILE A 133 8.53 9.77 -11.26
C ILE A 133 9.61 9.23 -12.20
N GLY A 134 10.83 9.74 -12.12
CA GLY A 134 11.97 9.23 -12.88
C GLY A 134 12.25 7.76 -12.59
N GLU A 135 12.12 7.33 -11.33
CA GLU A 135 12.32 5.91 -10.99
C GLU A 135 11.15 5.06 -11.46
N LEU A 136 9.92 5.55 -11.36
CA LEU A 136 8.74 4.92 -11.94
C LEU A 136 8.89 4.70 -13.46
N GLN A 137 9.38 5.72 -14.18
CA GLN A 137 9.67 5.66 -15.61
C GLN A 137 10.80 4.68 -15.95
N PHE A 138 11.91 4.75 -15.21
CA PHE A 138 13.03 3.83 -15.35
C PHE A 138 12.57 2.38 -15.18
N CYS A 139 11.88 2.09 -14.07
CA CYS A 139 11.38 0.76 -13.78
C CYS A 139 10.45 0.25 -14.89
N PHE A 140 9.49 1.05 -15.33
CA PHE A 140 8.60 0.69 -16.44
C PHE A 140 9.38 0.34 -17.73
N ALA A 141 10.35 1.19 -18.11
CA ALA A 141 11.18 0.94 -19.30
C ALA A 141 12.00 -0.36 -19.17
N MET A 142 12.54 -0.66 -18.00
CA MET A 142 13.33 -1.88 -17.77
C MET A 142 12.46 -3.14 -17.75
N VAL A 143 11.21 -3.06 -17.28
CA VAL A 143 10.26 -4.16 -17.42
C VAL A 143 9.94 -4.41 -18.89
N LEU A 144 9.64 -3.37 -19.67
CA LEU A 144 9.33 -3.52 -21.09
C LEU A 144 10.49 -4.07 -21.92
N THR A 145 11.73 -3.72 -21.57
CA THR A 145 12.90 -4.05 -22.39
C THR A 145 13.64 -5.31 -21.93
N LEU A 146 13.70 -5.57 -20.62
CA LEU A 146 14.48 -6.66 -20.03
C LEU A 146 13.64 -7.66 -19.25
N ASN A 147 12.33 -7.43 -19.10
CA ASN A 147 11.46 -8.27 -18.28
C ASN A 147 11.96 -8.37 -16.82
N ASN A 148 12.51 -7.28 -16.30
CA ASN A 148 13.17 -7.25 -14.99
C ASN A 148 12.13 -7.26 -13.85
N TYR A 149 12.21 -8.26 -12.96
CA TYR A 149 11.26 -8.46 -11.86
C TYR A 149 11.33 -7.37 -10.78
N SER A 150 12.53 -7.04 -10.29
CA SER A 150 12.71 -5.99 -9.28
C SER A 150 12.17 -4.63 -9.73
N CYS A 151 12.36 -4.29 -10.99
CA CYS A 151 11.79 -3.07 -11.56
C CYS A 151 10.26 -3.11 -11.57
N LEU A 152 9.63 -4.27 -11.84
CA LEU A 152 8.18 -4.36 -11.78
C LEU A 152 7.64 -4.22 -10.34
N GLU A 153 8.28 -4.89 -9.38
CA GLU A 153 7.90 -4.77 -7.98
C GLU A 153 8.09 -3.34 -7.46
N GLN A 154 9.19 -2.68 -7.85
CA GLN A 154 9.42 -1.29 -7.50
C GLN A 154 8.39 -0.36 -8.16
N TRP A 155 8.03 -0.59 -9.42
CA TRP A 155 6.96 0.15 -10.08
C TRP A 155 5.65 0.05 -9.29
N ARG A 156 5.28 -1.16 -8.84
CA ARG A 156 4.10 -1.36 -7.95
C ARG A 156 4.22 -0.60 -6.63
N ARG A 157 5.37 -0.69 -5.94
CA ARG A 157 5.60 0.00 -4.65
C ARG A 157 5.51 1.51 -4.77
N ILE A 158 6.09 2.09 -5.83
CA ILE A 158 6.03 3.54 -6.06
C ILE A 158 4.58 3.96 -6.31
N LEU A 159 3.82 3.20 -7.10
CA LEU A 159 2.39 3.49 -7.30
C LEU A 159 1.60 3.39 -5.99
N ASP A 160 1.83 2.33 -5.21
CA ASP A 160 1.18 2.15 -3.91
C ASP A 160 1.50 3.31 -2.96
N LEU A 161 2.77 3.75 -2.91
CA LEU A 161 3.16 4.93 -2.16
C LEU A 161 2.41 6.18 -2.65
N ILE A 162 2.48 6.51 -3.93
CA ILE A 162 1.89 7.75 -4.47
C ILE A 162 0.38 7.76 -4.24
N LEU A 163 -0.32 6.69 -4.62
CA LEU A 163 -1.79 6.62 -4.59
C LEU A 163 -2.37 6.36 -3.18
N THR A 164 -1.53 6.39 -2.13
CA THR A 164 -1.96 6.41 -0.73
C THR A 164 -1.55 7.71 -0.01
N CYS A 165 -0.96 8.69 -0.70
CA CYS A 165 -0.53 9.96 -0.13
C CYS A 165 -1.61 11.05 -0.25
N VAL A 166 -2.75 10.87 0.42
CA VAL A 166 -3.94 11.71 0.24
C VAL A 166 -3.72 13.16 0.69
N SER A 167 -3.15 13.39 1.87
CA SER A 167 -2.90 14.76 2.36
C SER A 167 -1.90 15.53 1.48
N ALA A 168 -0.90 14.85 0.91
CA ALA A 168 0.10 15.46 0.04
C ALA A 168 -0.48 16.01 -1.26
N VAL A 169 -1.65 15.51 -1.71
CA VAL A 169 -2.33 16.00 -2.92
C VAL A 169 -2.60 17.50 -2.83
N THR A 170 -3.00 17.99 -1.66
CA THR A 170 -3.30 19.42 -1.46
C THR A 170 -2.05 20.30 -1.40
N THR A 171 -0.90 19.72 -1.03
CA THR A 171 0.37 20.44 -0.87
C THR A 171 1.20 20.43 -2.16
N HIS A 172 1.11 19.35 -2.93
CA HIS A 172 1.90 19.11 -4.13
C HIS A 172 1.05 18.67 -5.34
N PRO A 173 -0.05 19.37 -5.70
CA PRO A 173 -0.99 18.90 -6.73
C PRO A 173 -0.31 18.66 -8.09
N SER A 174 0.65 19.51 -8.48
CA SER A 174 1.38 19.36 -9.73
C SER A 174 2.18 18.06 -9.84
N PHE A 175 2.69 17.54 -8.71
CA PHE A 175 3.38 16.25 -8.69
C PHE A 175 2.40 15.11 -9.00
N PHE A 176 1.22 15.13 -8.40
CA PHE A 176 0.19 14.10 -8.61
C PHE A 176 -0.38 14.13 -10.02
N VAL A 177 -0.67 15.32 -10.57
CA VAL A 177 -1.08 15.46 -11.98
C VAL A 177 -0.02 14.82 -12.89
N ARG A 178 1.27 15.13 -12.68
CA ARG A 178 2.34 14.56 -13.49
C ARG A 178 2.48 13.05 -13.32
N ALA A 179 2.34 12.54 -12.09
CA ALA A 179 2.41 11.11 -11.81
C ALA A 179 1.27 10.35 -12.50
N LEU A 180 0.03 10.85 -12.40
CA LEU A 180 -1.15 10.25 -13.05
C LEU A 180 -1.03 10.28 -14.58
N ALA A 181 -0.60 11.41 -15.15
CA ALA A 181 -0.33 11.52 -16.58
C ALA A 181 0.76 10.52 -17.04
N THR A 182 1.80 10.31 -16.21
CA THR A 182 2.85 9.31 -16.46
C THR A 182 2.27 7.89 -16.46
N VAL A 183 1.41 7.56 -15.49
CA VAL A 183 0.75 6.25 -15.42
C VAL A 183 -0.14 6.03 -16.64
N LYS A 184 -0.95 7.02 -17.02
CA LYS A 184 -1.79 6.96 -18.23
C LYS A 184 -0.97 6.67 -19.48
N LEU A 185 0.15 7.38 -19.66
CA LEU A 185 1.06 7.17 -20.77
C LEU A 185 1.69 5.77 -20.73
N GLN A 186 2.12 5.29 -19.57
CA GLN A 186 2.66 3.95 -19.40
C GLN A 186 1.64 2.86 -19.74
N LEU A 187 0.39 3.00 -19.30
CA LEU A 187 -0.67 2.03 -19.64
C LEU A 187 -0.99 2.01 -21.14
N GLN A 188 -0.97 3.17 -21.80
CA GLN A 188 -1.09 3.27 -23.26
C GLN A 188 -0.01 2.47 -23.97
N HIS A 189 1.23 2.55 -23.50
CA HIS A 189 2.34 1.84 -24.11
C HIS A 189 2.45 0.37 -23.70
N GLY A 190 1.99 0.01 -22.51
CA GLY A 190 1.99 -1.39 -22.06
C GLY A 190 1.09 -2.29 -22.91
N GLN A 191 0.03 -1.74 -23.51
CA GLN A 191 -0.83 -2.48 -24.46
C GLN A 191 -0.12 -2.85 -25.76
N ASP A 192 0.82 -2.02 -26.22
CA ASP A 192 1.51 -2.20 -27.49
C ASP A 192 2.61 -3.27 -27.43
N VAL A 193 2.96 -3.74 -26.23
CA VAL A 193 4.10 -4.62 -26.00
C VAL A 193 3.64 -5.94 -25.38
N GLU A 194 3.87 -7.05 -26.09
CA GLU A 194 3.70 -8.42 -25.56
C GLU A 194 4.80 -8.76 -24.53
N THR A 195 5.00 -7.93 -23.51
CA THR A 195 5.84 -8.28 -22.36
C THR A 195 4.99 -9.05 -21.36
N GLY A 196 5.27 -10.35 -21.19
CA GLY A 196 4.49 -11.22 -20.31
C GLY A 196 4.49 -10.87 -18.82
N LEU A 197 5.25 -9.86 -18.38
CA LEU A 197 5.29 -9.42 -16.97
C LEU A 197 4.28 -8.31 -16.64
N PHE A 198 3.89 -7.48 -17.62
CA PHE A 198 2.80 -6.53 -17.47
C PHE A 198 1.48 -7.17 -17.87
N ASP A 199 0.85 -7.87 -16.93
CA ASP A 199 -0.52 -8.32 -17.13
C ASP A 199 -1.48 -7.15 -16.87
N LEU A 200 -1.74 -6.38 -17.93
CA LEU A 200 -2.72 -5.27 -17.92
C LEU A 200 -4.14 -5.73 -18.28
N SER A 201 -4.39 -7.05 -18.32
CA SER A 201 -5.74 -7.57 -18.47
C SER A 201 -6.63 -7.16 -17.29
N ASP A 202 -7.93 -7.37 -17.45
CA ASP A 202 -8.91 -7.07 -16.41
C ASP A 202 -8.56 -7.80 -15.08
N ASP A 203 -8.12 -9.05 -15.15
CA ASP A 203 -7.77 -9.86 -13.98
C ASP A 203 -6.36 -9.55 -13.44
N GLY A 204 -5.41 -9.25 -14.33
CA GLY A 204 -4.02 -8.95 -13.98
C GLY A 204 -3.83 -7.61 -13.29
N ALA A 205 -4.64 -6.61 -13.64
CA ALA A 205 -4.53 -5.25 -13.14
C ALA A 205 -5.31 -4.96 -11.84
N THR A 206 -5.79 -6.00 -11.15
CA THR A 206 -6.59 -5.90 -9.91
C THR A 206 -5.94 -5.02 -8.84
N PHE A 207 -4.63 -5.15 -8.63
CA PHE A 207 -3.86 -4.28 -7.73
C PHE A 207 -4.06 -2.79 -8.08
N LEU A 208 -3.76 -2.39 -9.31
CA LEU A 208 -3.80 -0.99 -9.72
C LEU A 208 -5.22 -0.43 -9.73
N LYS A 209 -6.21 -1.23 -10.15
CA LYS A 209 -7.63 -0.85 -10.08
C LYS A 209 -8.08 -0.53 -8.66
N SER A 210 -7.78 -1.44 -7.73
CA SER A 210 -8.14 -1.26 -6.32
C SER A 210 -7.52 0.02 -5.74
N LEU A 211 -6.29 0.31 -6.15
CA LEU A 211 -5.52 1.45 -5.67
C LEU A 211 -6.06 2.77 -6.24
N LEU A 212 -6.33 2.83 -7.54
CA LEU A 212 -6.94 4.01 -8.19
C LEU A 212 -8.33 4.32 -7.63
N LEU A 213 -9.15 3.29 -7.40
CA LEU A 213 -10.48 3.46 -6.82
C LEU A 213 -10.45 4.00 -5.39
N ARG A 214 -9.59 3.41 -4.54
CA ARG A 214 -9.41 3.88 -3.16
C ARG A 214 -8.89 5.30 -3.13
N PHE A 215 -7.91 5.62 -3.99
CA PHE A 215 -7.37 6.96 -4.12
C PHE A 215 -8.45 7.97 -4.55
N LYS A 216 -9.28 7.62 -5.54
CA LYS A 216 -10.42 8.46 -5.96
C LYS A 216 -11.40 8.72 -4.81
N LYS A 217 -11.85 7.65 -4.12
CA LYS A 217 -12.74 7.74 -2.96
C LYS A 217 -12.15 8.63 -1.85
N ALA A 218 -10.84 8.55 -1.64
CA ALA A 218 -10.16 9.33 -0.61
C ALA A 218 -10.01 10.81 -0.99
N ILE A 219 -9.61 11.12 -2.23
CA ILE A 219 -9.48 12.50 -2.70
C ILE A 219 -10.84 13.19 -2.78
N ASP A 220 -11.90 12.51 -3.22
CA ASP A 220 -13.26 13.10 -3.31
C ASP A 220 -13.82 13.55 -1.95
N ARG A 221 -13.26 13.03 -0.85
CA ARG A 221 -13.61 13.43 0.52
C ARG A 221 -12.81 14.63 1.03
N LEU A 222 -11.75 15.02 0.33
CA LEU A 222 -10.93 16.17 0.74
C LEU A 222 -11.72 17.47 0.57
N PRO A 223 -11.64 18.39 1.53
CA PRO A 223 -12.28 19.69 1.41
C PRO A 223 -11.47 20.64 0.51
N GLY A 224 -12.17 21.49 -0.23
CA GLY A 224 -11.61 22.59 -1.03
C GLY A 224 -11.19 22.21 -2.45
N ASP A 225 -10.73 23.20 -3.23
CA ASP A 225 -10.52 23.02 -4.68
C ASP A 225 -9.05 22.82 -5.07
N ALA A 226 -8.13 22.76 -4.10
CA ALA A 226 -6.68 22.67 -4.34
C ALA A 226 -6.25 21.38 -5.07
N HIS A 227 -7.13 20.38 -5.10
CA HIS A 227 -6.91 19.07 -5.71
C HIS A 227 -7.79 18.84 -6.95
N ALA A 228 -8.50 19.87 -7.44
CA ALA A 228 -9.38 19.75 -8.61
C ALA A 228 -8.66 19.24 -9.86
N ASP A 229 -7.49 19.83 -10.18
CA ASP A 229 -6.68 19.40 -11.33
C ASP A 229 -6.23 17.92 -11.20
N VAL A 230 -6.05 17.43 -9.97
CA VAL A 230 -5.67 16.03 -9.70
C VAL A 230 -6.86 15.10 -9.91
N ILE A 231 -8.07 15.52 -9.50
CA ILE A 231 -9.32 14.79 -9.78
C ILE A 231 -9.52 14.69 -11.28
N ASP A 232 -9.40 15.80 -12.01
CA ASP A 232 -9.61 15.83 -13.46
C ASP A 232 -8.64 14.86 -14.17
N GLU A 233 -7.35 14.88 -13.84
CA GLU A 233 -6.36 13.95 -14.42
C GLU A 233 -6.63 12.49 -14.00
N LEU A 234 -7.10 12.25 -12.76
CA LEU A 234 -7.45 10.91 -12.29
C LEU A 234 -8.68 10.37 -13.02
N ASP A 235 -9.71 11.20 -13.22
CA ASP A 235 -10.91 10.83 -13.99
C ASP A 235 -10.54 10.54 -15.45
N ASP A 236 -9.64 11.33 -16.03
CA ASP A 236 -9.09 11.12 -17.37
C ASP A 236 -8.30 9.80 -17.50
N LEU A 237 -7.58 9.40 -16.45
CA LEU A 237 -6.91 8.10 -16.38
C LEU A 237 -7.92 6.96 -16.24
N LEU A 238 -8.89 7.09 -15.34
CA LEU A 238 -9.93 6.09 -15.10
C LEU A 238 -10.77 5.86 -16.37
N ALA A 239 -11.20 6.92 -17.05
CA ALA A 239 -11.91 6.85 -18.32
C ALA A 239 -11.10 6.08 -19.37
N TYR A 240 -9.81 6.38 -19.51
CA TYR A 240 -8.93 5.64 -20.42
C TYR A 240 -8.88 4.15 -20.09
N THR A 241 -8.74 3.78 -18.80
CA THR A 241 -8.70 2.36 -18.42
C THR A 241 -10.00 1.62 -18.73
N GLN A 242 -11.16 2.28 -18.60
CA GLN A 242 -12.44 1.68 -18.96
C GLN A 242 -12.62 1.56 -20.48
N GLU A 243 -12.31 2.62 -21.22
CA GLU A 243 -12.57 2.70 -22.66
C GLU A 243 -11.57 1.87 -23.49
N ALA A 244 -10.28 1.94 -23.16
CA ALA A 244 -9.22 1.33 -23.95
C ALA A 244 -8.82 -0.06 -23.45
N LEU A 245 -8.77 -0.25 -22.12
CA LEU A 245 -8.36 -1.53 -21.52
C LEU A 245 -9.56 -2.43 -21.17
N GLY A 246 -10.78 -1.91 -21.30
CA GLY A 246 -11.99 -2.63 -20.95
C GLY A 246 -12.10 -2.95 -19.47
N TRP A 247 -11.39 -2.20 -18.61
CA TRP A 247 -11.36 -2.49 -17.18
C TRP A 247 -12.75 -2.31 -16.56
N GLN A 248 -13.30 -3.39 -15.99
CA GLN A 248 -14.54 -3.31 -15.22
C GLN A 248 -14.26 -2.75 -13.84
N ILE A 249 -14.21 -1.42 -13.76
CA ILE A 249 -14.02 -0.70 -12.51
C ILE A 249 -15.41 -0.52 -11.88
N GLN A 250 -15.92 -1.58 -11.25
CA GLN A 250 -17.20 -1.52 -10.54
C GLN A 250 -17.01 -0.86 -9.16
N GLN A 251 -17.78 0.19 -8.88
CA GLN A 251 -17.91 0.79 -7.55
C GLN A 251 -18.80 -0.10 -6.68
N GLY A 252 -18.28 -1.25 -6.25
CA GLY A 252 -19.01 -2.17 -5.39
C GLY A 252 -18.13 -3.32 -5.00
N SER A 253 -18.05 -3.58 -3.68
CA SER A 253 -17.36 -4.71 -3.07
C SER A 253 -17.57 -5.98 -3.91
N PHE A 254 -16.50 -6.43 -4.57
CA PHE A 254 -16.46 -7.81 -5.02
C PHE A 254 -16.10 -8.61 -3.77
N ALA A 255 -17.11 -9.18 -3.12
CA ALA A 255 -16.86 -10.38 -2.33
C ALA A 255 -16.23 -11.39 -3.30
N ARG A 256 -14.95 -11.72 -3.10
CA ARG A 256 -14.27 -12.74 -3.89
C ARG A 256 -14.75 -14.08 -3.34
N THR A 257 -15.98 -14.45 -3.67
CA THR A 257 -16.60 -15.70 -3.23
C THR A 257 -15.85 -16.87 -3.87
N GLY A 258 -15.23 -17.69 -3.04
CA GLY A 258 -14.50 -18.89 -3.44
C GLY A 258 -15.27 -20.13 -3.03
N MET A 259 -15.47 -21.07 -3.94
CA MET A 259 -16.09 -22.35 -3.63
C MET A 259 -15.00 -23.33 -3.17
N LEU A 260 -15.06 -23.78 -1.92
CA LEU A 260 -14.14 -24.77 -1.37
C LEU A 260 -14.84 -26.13 -1.32
N SER A 261 -14.28 -27.14 -1.98
CA SER A 261 -14.73 -28.52 -1.83
C SER A 261 -14.07 -29.13 -0.60
N LEU A 262 -14.86 -29.53 0.39
CA LEU A 262 -14.38 -30.27 1.56
C LEU A 262 -14.11 -31.74 1.22
N GLU A 263 -13.39 -32.45 2.09
CA GLU A 263 -13.04 -33.86 1.93
C GLU A 263 -14.26 -34.80 1.83
N ASP A 264 -15.43 -34.37 2.31
CA ASP A 264 -16.71 -35.10 2.19
C ASP A 264 -17.50 -34.74 0.90
N GLY A 265 -16.92 -33.95 -0.01
CA GLY A 265 -17.55 -33.56 -1.27
C GLY A 265 -18.64 -32.48 -1.15
N GLU A 266 -18.80 -31.88 0.03
CA GLU A 266 -19.61 -30.67 0.22
C GLU A 266 -18.86 -29.45 -0.33
N GLU A 267 -19.51 -28.73 -1.25
CA GLU A 267 -19.00 -27.47 -1.77
C GLU A 267 -19.56 -26.33 -0.92
N VAL A 268 -18.68 -25.67 -0.14
CA VAL A 268 -19.06 -24.55 0.71
C VAL A 268 -18.66 -23.25 0.02
N GLU A 269 -19.64 -22.36 -0.13
CA GLU A 269 -19.46 -21.00 -0.60
C GLU A 269 -18.81 -20.18 0.52
N MET A 270 -17.52 -19.85 0.35
CA MET A 270 -16.78 -19.03 1.29
C MET A 270 -16.73 -17.60 0.76
N ASP A 271 -17.43 -16.68 1.41
CA ASP A 271 -17.19 -15.26 1.23
C ASP A 271 -15.83 -14.92 1.84
N ASN A 272 -14.87 -14.57 0.99
CA ASN A 272 -13.58 -14.10 1.45
C ASN A 272 -13.73 -12.66 1.95
N THR A 273 -14.27 -12.49 3.16
CA THR A 273 -14.34 -11.21 3.90
C THR A 273 -12.98 -10.77 4.44
N ALA A 274 -11.88 -11.42 4.03
CA ALA A 274 -10.58 -11.24 4.64
C ALA A 274 -9.97 -9.84 4.48
N PHE A 275 -10.56 -8.95 3.68
CA PHE A 275 -10.14 -7.55 3.59
C PHE A 275 -11.35 -6.65 3.26
N ASP A 276 -12.32 -6.56 4.17
CA ASP A 276 -13.18 -5.38 4.18
C ASP A 276 -12.36 -4.23 4.80
N GLU A 277 -11.57 -3.53 3.98
CA GLU A 277 -10.72 -2.41 4.43
C GLU A 277 -11.53 -1.21 4.98
N ASP A 278 -12.85 -1.18 4.83
CA ASP A 278 -13.69 -0.22 5.55
C ASP A 278 -13.67 -0.51 7.09
N ASP A 279 -13.20 -1.69 7.56
CA ASP A 279 -12.88 -1.97 8.98
C ASP A 279 -11.51 -1.41 9.42
N GLU A 280 -10.63 -1.03 8.50
CA GLU A 280 -9.35 -0.38 8.79
C GLU A 280 -9.48 1.13 9.00
N ALA A 281 -10.67 1.65 9.33
CA ALA A 281 -10.89 3.07 9.68
C ALA A 281 -10.08 3.56 10.91
N GLY A 282 -9.30 2.68 11.55
CA GLY A 282 -8.46 3.02 12.70
C GLY A 282 -9.26 3.30 13.98
N GLU A 283 -10.57 3.08 13.96
CA GLU A 283 -11.48 3.25 15.10
C GLU A 283 -11.10 2.35 16.30
N TYR A 284 -10.38 1.26 16.02
CA TYR A 284 -9.86 0.33 17.02
C TYR A 284 -8.40 0.63 17.46
N ALA A 285 -7.77 1.69 16.96
CA ALA A 285 -6.42 2.05 17.37
C ALA A 285 -6.41 2.53 18.85
N PRO A 286 -5.53 1.99 19.71
CA PRO A 286 -5.50 2.37 21.12
C PRO A 286 -5.19 3.86 21.28
N THR A 287 -6.12 4.59 21.91
CA THR A 287 -5.98 6.03 22.18
C THR A 287 -5.16 6.24 23.45
N ILE A 288 -4.09 7.03 23.36
CA ILE A 288 -3.29 7.43 24.53
C ILE A 288 -4.06 8.52 25.27
N VAL A 289 -4.50 8.22 26.51
CA VAL A 289 -5.16 9.20 27.38
C VAL A 289 -4.12 9.80 28.32
N GLU A 290 -3.88 11.10 28.21
CA GLU A 290 -3.12 11.85 29.22
C GLU A 290 -4.00 12.07 30.45
N LEU A 291 -3.67 11.40 31.55
CA LEU A 291 -4.40 11.53 32.80
C LEU A 291 -3.97 12.79 33.54
N SER A 292 -4.93 13.58 34.05
CA SER A 292 -4.64 14.69 34.96
C SER A 292 -4.14 14.16 36.32
N ALA A 293 -3.45 15.01 37.10
CA ALA A 293 -2.94 14.62 38.43
C ALA A 293 -4.06 14.08 39.35
N GLU A 294 -5.24 14.69 39.30
CA GLU A 294 -6.43 14.25 40.07
C GLU A 294 -6.96 12.89 39.57
N GLN A 295 -6.93 12.66 38.25
CA GLN A 295 -7.34 11.37 37.66
C GLN A 295 -6.35 10.25 37.97
N MET A 296 -5.05 10.56 38.01
CA MET A 296 -4.00 9.62 38.40
C MET A 296 -4.15 9.19 39.87
N GLU A 297 -4.45 10.13 40.77
CA GLU A 297 -4.69 9.84 42.20
C GLU A 297 -5.96 9.00 42.40
N LEU A 298 -7.04 9.31 41.65
CA LEU A 298 -8.28 8.54 41.68
C LEU A 298 -8.09 7.10 41.17
N LEU A 299 -7.25 6.92 40.14
CA LEU A 299 -6.89 5.61 39.60
C LEU A 299 -5.82 4.88 40.44
N GLY A 300 -5.26 5.52 41.48
CA GLY A 300 -4.19 4.95 42.31
C GLY A 300 -2.88 4.74 41.55
N ILE A 301 -2.65 5.53 40.50
CA ILE A 301 -1.44 5.48 39.67
C ILE A 301 -0.43 6.48 40.23
N GLU A 302 0.55 6.00 41.01
CA GLU A 302 1.57 6.89 41.62
C GLU A 302 2.64 7.30 40.59
N SER A 303 2.85 6.49 39.54
CA SER A 303 3.75 6.82 38.44
C SER A 303 3.46 6.00 37.18
N ILE A 304 3.81 6.55 36.00
CA ILE A 304 3.70 5.86 34.71
C ILE A 304 4.55 4.56 34.69
N GLN A 305 5.68 4.54 35.41
CA GLN A 305 6.55 3.36 35.53
C GLN A 305 5.90 2.19 36.29
N GLN A 306 4.99 2.46 37.24
CA GLN A 306 4.24 1.40 37.93
C GLN A 306 3.27 0.67 37.00
N VAL A 307 2.62 1.40 36.09
CA VAL A 307 1.65 0.85 35.12
C VAL A 307 2.35 0.02 34.05
N MET A 308 3.51 0.49 33.56
CA MET A 308 4.32 -0.21 32.57
C MET A 308 4.92 -1.54 33.08
N ASN A 309 5.06 -1.70 34.41
CA ASN A 309 5.64 -2.90 35.05
C ASN A 309 4.60 -3.97 35.44
N GLY A 310 3.33 -3.84 35.02
CA GLY A 310 2.33 -4.91 35.13
C GLY A 310 1.69 -5.10 36.51
N ASN A 311 1.85 -4.15 37.44
CA ASN A 311 1.10 -4.18 38.69
C ASN A 311 -0.36 -3.78 38.41
N LYS A 312 -1.30 -4.72 38.65
CA LYS A 312 -2.74 -4.51 38.48
C LYS A 312 -3.18 -3.25 39.23
N THR A 313 -3.59 -2.21 38.52
CA THR A 313 -4.33 -1.10 39.12
C THR A 313 -5.67 -1.64 39.67
N PRO A 314 -6.08 -1.29 40.89
CA PRO A 314 -7.38 -1.72 41.42
C PRO A 314 -8.50 -1.22 40.52
N ASN A 315 -9.47 -2.08 40.22
CA ASN A 315 -10.61 -1.72 39.37
C ASN A 315 -11.41 -0.57 40.01
N LEU A 316 -11.79 0.42 39.19
CA LEU A 316 -12.56 1.59 39.66
C LEU A 316 -13.87 1.19 40.36
N ARG A 317 -14.49 0.10 39.89
CA ARG A 317 -15.71 -0.47 40.47
C ARG A 317 -15.53 -0.89 41.93
N ASP A 318 -14.38 -1.48 42.26
CA ASP A 318 -14.09 -1.99 43.61
C ASP A 318 -13.88 -0.84 44.60
N ARG A 319 -13.36 0.32 44.13
CA ARG A 319 -13.18 1.52 44.97
C ARG A 319 -14.50 2.26 45.20
N ILE A 320 -15.35 2.40 44.17
CA ILE A 320 -16.65 3.06 44.31
C ILE A 320 -17.57 2.29 45.25
N GLN A 321 -17.54 0.94 45.20
CA GLN A 321 -18.27 0.11 46.16
C GLN A 321 -17.72 0.24 47.59
N LYS A 322 -16.41 0.45 47.74
CA LYS A 322 -15.77 0.64 49.05
C LYS A 322 -16.09 2.01 49.65
N ASP A 323 -16.08 3.07 48.85
CA ASP A 323 -16.48 4.41 49.31
C ASP A 323 -17.99 4.49 49.63
N GLN A 324 -18.85 3.76 48.91
CA GLN A 324 -20.28 3.65 49.24
C GLN A 324 -20.56 2.85 50.52
N THR A 325 -19.67 1.92 50.89
CA THR A 325 -19.80 1.11 52.11
C THR A 325 -19.23 1.80 53.34
N ASP A 326 -18.24 2.69 53.19
CA ASP A 326 -17.68 3.49 54.28
C ASP A 326 -18.44 4.83 54.52
N ALA A 327 -19.15 5.36 53.53
CA ALA A 327 -19.92 6.61 53.65
C ALA A 327 -21.44 6.37 53.66
N GLY A 328 -22.00 5.74 54.72
CA GLY A 328 -23.45 5.57 54.73
C GLY A 328 -24.12 4.80 55.87
N ARG A 329 -23.62 4.87 57.11
CA ARG A 329 -24.50 4.72 58.29
C ARG A 329 -25.05 6.09 58.66
N ASP A 330 -25.91 6.66 57.82
CA ASP A 330 -26.86 7.69 58.24
C ASP A 330 -28.00 7.75 57.22
N GLY A 331 -29.22 7.52 57.71
CA GLY A 331 -30.39 7.25 56.90
C GLY A 331 -30.99 8.50 56.28
N TYR A 332 -31.34 8.41 55.01
CA TYR A 332 -32.44 9.15 54.40
C TYR A 332 -33.14 8.24 53.38
N GLN A 333 -34.39 7.87 53.71
CA GLN A 333 -35.31 7.18 52.80
C GLN A 333 -35.70 8.13 51.67
N TYR A 334 -35.55 7.68 50.43
CA TYR A 334 -36.37 8.17 49.30
C TYR A 334 -37.35 7.06 48.94
N GLU A 335 -38.64 7.32 49.15
CA GLU A 335 -39.72 6.51 48.59
C GLU A 335 -39.83 6.82 47.10
N VAL A 336 -39.64 5.81 46.26
CA VAL A 336 -39.98 5.86 44.84
C VAL A 336 -41.29 5.09 44.67
N GLN A 337 -42.33 5.81 44.26
CA GLN A 337 -43.64 5.26 43.91
C GLN A 337 -43.51 4.32 42.71
N SER A 338 -43.97 3.08 42.90
CA SER A 338 -44.14 2.09 41.85
C SER A 338 -45.47 2.32 41.14
N ASP A 339 -45.43 2.70 39.87
CA ASP A 339 -46.58 2.52 38.97
C ASP A 339 -46.43 1.16 38.30
N GLU A 340 -47.38 0.29 38.60
CA GLU A 340 -47.64 -1.00 37.96
C GLU A 340 -48.10 -0.77 36.52
N GLU A 341 -47.46 -1.38 35.52
CA GLU A 341 -48.19 -1.97 34.38
C GLU A 341 -47.31 -2.88 33.51
N SER A 342 -47.81 -4.12 33.36
CA SER A 342 -47.56 -5.06 32.26
C SER A 342 -46.35 -6.01 32.34
N GLU A 343 -46.46 -7.02 33.21
CA GLU A 343 -45.84 -8.33 33.00
C GLU A 343 -46.63 -9.14 31.95
N LYS A 344 -45.97 -9.53 30.85
CA LYS A 344 -46.28 -10.74 30.09
C LYS A 344 -44.97 -11.45 29.78
N GLY A 345 -44.80 -12.61 30.40
CA GLY A 345 -43.57 -13.41 30.37
C GLY A 345 -43.39 -14.25 29.11
N LEU A 346 -42.18 -14.80 29.00
CA LEU A 346 -41.77 -15.99 28.25
C LEU A 346 -40.49 -16.57 28.94
N PRO A 347 -40.21 -17.88 28.82
CA PRO A 347 -39.74 -18.71 29.92
C PRO A 347 -38.21 -18.85 30.06
N ALA A 348 -37.80 -19.30 31.25
CA ALA A 348 -36.45 -19.66 31.64
C ALA A 348 -35.92 -20.87 30.85
N PHE A 349 -34.64 -20.81 30.47
CA PHE A 349 -33.85 -21.96 30.06
C PHE A 349 -32.96 -22.37 31.24
N ASP A 350 -33.13 -23.61 31.67
CA ASP A 350 -32.34 -24.28 32.70
C ASP A 350 -30.95 -24.63 32.14
N GLU A 351 -29.91 -24.28 32.89
CA GLU A 351 -28.58 -24.89 32.81
C GLU A 351 -28.63 -26.21 33.58
N ASP A 352 -28.35 -27.34 32.93
CA ASP A 352 -27.72 -28.55 33.49
C ASP A 352 -27.85 -29.70 32.46
N GLU A 353 -26.74 -30.06 31.79
CA GLU A 353 -26.38 -31.43 31.35
C GLU A 353 -25.06 -31.37 30.56
N GLU A 354 -23.93 -31.43 31.28
CA GLU A 354 -22.64 -31.84 30.72
C GLU A 354 -22.66 -33.38 30.56
N GLU A 355 -22.85 -33.88 29.33
CA GLU A 355 -22.57 -35.28 29.01
C GLU A 355 -21.09 -35.44 28.61
N GLU A 356 -20.29 -36.01 29.51
CA GLU A 356 -18.98 -36.60 29.21
C GLU A 356 -19.17 -37.76 28.21
N LEU A 357 -18.68 -37.61 26.98
CA LEU A 357 -18.58 -38.71 26.02
C LEU A 357 -17.20 -39.37 26.12
N ASP A 358 -17.21 -40.63 26.57
CA ASP A 358 -16.08 -41.55 26.72
C ASP A 358 -15.24 -41.69 25.45
N LEU A 359 -13.93 -41.50 25.59
CA LEU A 359 -12.91 -41.47 24.53
C LEU A 359 -12.36 -42.86 24.10
N GLU A 360 -13.11 -43.95 24.28
CA GLU A 360 -12.55 -45.32 24.12
C GLU A 360 -13.10 -46.20 22.99
N ASP A 361 -13.89 -45.69 22.03
CA ASP A 361 -14.43 -46.53 20.93
C ASP A 361 -14.15 -46.01 19.50
N MET A 362 -13.10 -45.22 19.32
CA MET A 362 -12.71 -44.65 18.02
C MET A 362 -11.67 -45.49 17.26
N ASP A 363 -11.76 -46.83 17.31
CA ASP A 363 -10.87 -47.71 16.54
C ASP A 363 -11.62 -48.92 15.94
N ALA A 364 -12.60 -48.63 15.09
CA ALA A 364 -13.17 -49.61 14.16
C ALA A 364 -13.92 -48.92 13.02
N ARG A 365 -13.17 -48.23 12.15
CA ARG A 365 -13.40 -48.03 10.70
C ARG A 365 -12.48 -46.91 10.22
N TYR A 366 -11.29 -47.26 9.78
CA TYR A 366 -10.66 -46.82 8.54
C TYR A 366 -9.43 -47.70 8.25
#